data_AF-A0A1W1BLH1-F1
#
_entry.id   AF-A0A1W1BLH1-F1
#
_cell.length_a   1.000
_cell.length_b   1.000
_cell.length_c   1.000
_cell.angle_alpha   90.00
_cell.angle_beta   90.00
_cell.angle_gamma   90.00
#
_symmetry.space_group_name_H-M   'P 1'
#
loop_
_entity.id
_entity.type
_entity.pdbx_description
1 polymer ?
#
loop_
_entity_poly.entity_id
_entity_poly.type
_entity_poly.pdbx_seq_one_letter_code
_entity_poly.pdbx_strand_id
1 'polypeptide(L)'
;MKEITLETKVADLLNDYEGMKDILIKINPKFKKLNNPVLRRTLAKIAGVKQAAVVGGMEPMDLLNQLREAVGQKPVTVESEDVEQATQEEIPEWITQAPKESINANELLDNEDNPLAKSFNILRKFDAGEVLAIESDFRPEPLIEEFEKQGHEVYSQEIEKDKFVTYVKK
;
A
#
# COMPACT_ATOMS: atom_id res chain seq x y z
N MET A 1 22.90 18.14 5.40
CA MET A 1 22.66 16.68 5.24
C MET A 1 22.00 16.45 3.91
N LYS A 2 22.40 15.39 3.21
CA LYS A 2 21.83 15.03 1.92
C LYS A 2 20.54 14.25 2.17
N GLU A 3 19.46 14.64 1.49
CA GLU A 3 18.20 13.93 1.59
C GLU A 3 18.35 12.50 1.06
N ILE A 4 17.87 11.52 1.83
CA ILE A 4 17.89 10.10 1.42
C ILE A 4 16.63 9.83 0.60
N THR A 5 16.80 9.33 -0.61
CA THR A 5 15.71 8.94 -1.54
C THR A 5 15.84 7.48 -1.96
N LEU A 6 14.80 6.92 -2.59
CA LEU A 6 14.84 5.55 -3.14
C LEU A 6 15.99 5.32 -4.14
N GLU A 7 16.41 6.38 -4.84
CA GLU A 7 17.49 6.37 -5.82
C GLU A 7 18.86 6.60 -5.18
N THR A 8 18.90 7.02 -3.91
CA THR A 8 20.15 7.27 -3.20
C THR A 8 20.95 5.97 -3.12
N LYS A 9 22.22 6.03 -3.52
CA LYS A 9 23.07 4.84 -3.54
C LYS A 9 23.42 4.45 -2.11
N VAL A 10 23.33 3.15 -1.82
CA VAL A 10 23.73 2.62 -0.51
C VAL A 10 25.22 2.89 -0.23
N ALA A 11 26.05 2.95 -1.27
CA ALA A 11 27.46 3.34 -1.14
C ALA A 11 27.63 4.78 -0.61
N ASP A 12 26.79 5.71 -1.09
CA ASP A 12 26.81 7.10 -0.63
C ASP A 12 26.36 7.19 0.83
N LEU A 13 25.32 6.43 1.22
CA LEU A 13 24.87 6.36 2.62
C LEU A 13 25.95 5.85 3.57
N LEU A 14 26.71 4.82 3.16
CA LEU A 14 27.79 4.27 3.97
C LEU A 14 28.99 5.21 4.10
N ASN A 15 29.17 6.15 3.17
CA ASN A 15 30.24 7.15 3.20
C ASN A 15 29.81 8.44 3.93
N ASP A 16 28.56 8.85 3.74
CA ASP A 16 28.02 10.12 4.24
C ASP A 16 27.55 10.02 5.71
N TYR A 17 27.27 8.82 6.21
CA TYR A 17 26.76 8.59 7.57
C TYR A 17 27.60 7.56 8.33
N GLU A 18 28.28 8.03 9.38
CA GLU A 18 29.01 7.17 10.32
C GLU A 18 28.01 6.26 11.07
N GLY A 19 28.32 4.96 11.16
CA GLY A 19 27.42 3.98 11.80
C GLY A 19 26.24 3.51 10.95
N MET A 20 26.09 4.00 9.70
CA MET A 20 25.04 3.55 8.77
C MET A 20 25.01 2.03 8.56
N LYS A 21 26.18 1.39 8.66
CA LYS A 21 26.33 -0.05 8.57
C LYS A 21 25.59 -0.79 9.69
N ASP A 22 25.73 -0.30 10.92
CA ASP A 22 25.08 -0.91 12.09
C ASP A 22 23.57 -0.65 12.07
N ILE A 23 23.15 0.52 11.58
CA ILE A 23 21.75 0.87 11.31
C ILE A 23 21.14 -0.12 10.32
N LEU A 24 21.75 -0.33 9.15
CA LEU A 24 21.25 -1.29 8.15
C LEU A 24 21.15 -2.71 8.71
N ILE A 25 22.14 -3.16 9.50
CA ILE A 25 22.10 -4.49 10.12
C ILE A 25 20.99 -4.60 11.18
N LYS A 26 20.72 -3.52 11.92
CA LYS A 26 19.65 -3.44 12.91
C LYS A 26 18.27 -3.45 12.24
N ILE A 27 18.13 -2.75 11.12
CA ILE A 27 16.92 -2.73 10.28
C ILE A 27 16.62 -4.13 9.75
N ASN A 28 17.60 -4.79 9.13
CA ASN A 28 17.42 -6.18 8.70
C ASN A 28 18.74 -6.97 8.73
N PRO A 29 18.79 -8.10 9.46
CA PRO A 29 20.00 -8.89 9.61
C PRO A 29 20.52 -9.48 8.29
N LYS A 30 19.70 -9.57 7.23
CA LYS A 30 20.14 -9.96 5.88
C LYS A 30 21.17 -8.98 5.32
N PHE A 31 21.17 -7.71 5.75
CA PHE A 31 22.20 -6.73 5.39
C PHE A 31 23.58 -7.06 5.98
N LYS A 32 23.72 -8.00 6.91
CA LYS A 32 25.04 -8.54 7.30
C LYS A 32 25.80 -9.14 6.12
N LYS A 33 25.08 -9.62 5.08
CA LYS A 33 25.68 -10.13 3.84
C LYS A 33 26.42 -9.04 3.03
N LEU A 34 26.19 -7.75 3.32
CA LEU A 34 26.97 -6.63 2.76
C LEU A 34 28.44 -6.65 3.21
N ASN A 35 28.79 -7.41 4.25
CA ASN A 35 30.19 -7.61 4.64
C ASN A 35 30.99 -8.43 3.62
N ASN A 36 30.33 -9.17 2.72
CA ASN A 36 31.03 -9.93 1.69
C ASN A 36 31.54 -8.96 0.60
N PRO A 37 32.87 -8.83 0.39
CA PRO A 37 33.44 -7.87 -0.55
C PRO A 37 32.99 -8.06 -2.01
N VAL A 38 32.56 -9.27 -2.39
CA VAL A 38 31.99 -9.56 -3.71
C VAL A 38 30.59 -8.96 -3.83
N LEU A 39 29.70 -9.21 -2.85
CA LEU A 39 28.37 -8.61 -2.79
C LEU A 39 28.43 -7.10 -2.63
N ARG A 40 29.39 -6.60 -1.84
CA ARG A 40 29.69 -5.17 -1.68
C ARG A 40 30.01 -4.51 -3.02
N ARG A 41 30.81 -5.13 -3.90
CA ARG A 41 31.10 -4.59 -5.23
C ARG A 41 29.89 -4.57 -6.15
N THR A 42 29.05 -5.60 -6.10
CA THR A 42 27.85 -5.72 -6.94
C THR A 42 26.75 -4.73 -6.52
N LEU A 43 26.52 -4.56 -5.22
CA LEU A 43 25.52 -3.63 -4.67
C LEU A 43 26.00 -2.17 -4.65
N ALA A 44 27.28 -1.91 -4.33
CA ALA A 44 27.81 -0.53 -4.24
C ALA A 44 27.87 0.22 -5.59
N LYS A 45 27.91 -0.50 -6.72
CA LYS A 45 27.93 0.14 -8.05
C LYS A 45 26.54 0.42 -8.64
N ILE A 46 25.50 -0.31 -8.22
CA ILE A 46 24.25 -0.43 -9.01
C ILE A 46 22.97 -0.28 -8.16
N ALA A 47 23.01 -0.51 -6.85
CA ALA A 47 21.78 -0.53 -6.04
C ALA A 47 21.56 0.79 -5.28
N GLY A 48 20.53 1.53 -5.69
CA GLY A 48 19.86 2.51 -4.82
C GLY A 48 19.16 1.83 -3.64
N VAL A 49 18.68 2.62 -2.67
CA VAL A 49 17.90 2.15 -1.52
C VAL A 49 16.78 1.19 -1.96
N LYS A 50 16.07 1.51 -3.04
CA LYS A 50 15.01 0.64 -3.61
C LYS A 50 15.48 -0.78 -3.90
N GLN A 51 16.59 -0.91 -4.64
CA GLN A 51 17.12 -2.22 -5.02
C GLN A 51 17.69 -2.97 -3.81
N ALA A 52 18.24 -2.25 -2.83
CA ALA A 52 18.72 -2.83 -1.59
C ALA A 52 17.59 -3.42 -0.75
N ALA A 53 16.42 -2.77 -0.71
CA ALA A 53 15.23 -3.30 -0.05
C ALA A 53 14.75 -4.60 -0.70
N VAL A 54 14.59 -4.62 -2.02
CA VAL A 54 14.17 -5.81 -2.77
C VAL A 54 15.11 -6.99 -2.53
N VAL A 55 16.43 -6.76 -2.57
CA VAL A 55 17.44 -7.82 -2.30
C VAL A 55 17.42 -8.24 -0.82
N GLY A 56 17.12 -7.32 0.09
CA GLY A 56 16.89 -7.59 1.52
C GLY A 56 15.58 -8.31 1.81
N GLY A 57 14.68 -8.41 0.83
CA GLY A 57 13.30 -8.89 1.01
C GLY A 57 12.48 -7.94 1.90
N MET A 58 12.67 -6.64 1.72
CA MET A 58 11.92 -5.57 2.37
C MET A 58 11.22 -4.74 1.31
N GLU A 59 10.16 -4.05 1.72
CA GLU A 59 9.51 -3.05 0.91
C GLU A 59 10.44 -1.80 0.80
N PRO A 60 10.67 -1.25 -0.42
CA PRO A 60 11.50 -0.08 -0.66
C PRO A 60 11.25 1.15 0.20
N MET A 61 9.99 1.51 0.44
CA MET A 61 9.58 2.67 1.22
C MET A 61 9.80 2.46 2.71
N ASP A 62 9.54 1.27 3.24
CA ASP A 62 9.83 0.90 4.62
C ASP A 62 11.34 1.04 4.91
N LEU A 63 12.20 0.52 4.03
CA LEU A 63 13.64 0.70 4.18
C LEU A 63 14.04 2.19 4.13
N LEU A 64 13.45 2.97 3.22
CA LEU A 64 13.73 4.39 3.09
C LEU A 64 13.35 5.16 4.36
N ASN A 65 12.17 4.88 4.91
CA ASN A 65 11.66 5.56 6.08
C ASN A 65 12.44 5.20 7.34
N GLN A 66 12.76 3.92 7.54
CA GLN A 66 13.62 3.51 8.65
C GLN A 66 15.03 4.11 8.55
N LEU A 67 15.58 4.23 7.34
CA LEU A 67 16.87 4.92 7.12
C LEU A 67 16.78 6.41 7.45
N ARG A 68 15.72 7.10 7.00
CA ARG A 68 15.50 8.53 7.27
C ARG A 68 15.30 8.79 8.76
N GLU A 69 14.47 8.01 9.43
CA GLU A 69 14.24 8.09 10.87
C GLU A 69 15.55 7.90 11.65
N ALA A 70 16.35 6.90 11.29
CA ALA A 70 17.62 6.60 11.95
C ALA A 70 18.67 7.74 11.82
N VAL A 71 18.57 8.57 10.77
CA VAL A 71 19.43 9.75 10.59
C VAL A 71 18.76 11.07 10.99
N GLY A 72 17.57 11.02 11.60
CA GLY A 72 16.81 12.20 12.02
C GLY A 72 16.14 12.99 10.89
N GLN A 73 16.00 12.40 9.71
CA GLN A 73 15.21 12.93 8.60
C GLN A 73 13.74 12.56 8.74
N LYS A 74 12.86 13.46 8.29
CA LYS A 74 11.43 13.17 8.22
C LYS A 74 11.20 12.04 7.21
N PRO A 75 10.38 11.02 7.51
CA PRO A 75 10.03 9.97 6.56
C PRO A 75 9.42 10.59 5.29
N VAL A 76 9.67 9.96 4.14
CA VAL A 76 8.95 10.31 2.90
C VAL A 76 7.71 9.44 2.88
N THR A 77 6.57 10.07 3.07
CA THR A 77 5.32 9.58 2.48
C THR A 77 5.39 9.95 1.01
N VAL A 78 5.84 9.00 0.17
CA VAL A 78 5.59 9.13 -1.27
C VAL A 78 4.10 8.85 -1.38
N GLU A 79 3.35 9.86 -1.81
CA GLU A 79 2.01 9.70 -2.35
C GLU A 79 2.13 8.84 -3.61
N SER A 80 2.22 7.53 -3.39
CA SER A 80 2.05 6.48 -4.37
C SER A 80 1.54 5.32 -3.54
N GLU A 81 0.21 5.29 -3.45
CA GLU A 81 -0.62 4.12 -3.71
C GLU A 81 0.12 2.78 -3.51
N ASP A 82 -0.38 2.01 -2.55
CA ASP A 82 0.04 0.67 -2.11
C ASP A 82 0.87 0.61 -0.81
N VAL A 83 0.11 0.24 0.23
CA VAL A 83 0.45 -0.52 1.44
C VAL A 83 0.78 0.29 2.71
N GLU A 84 -0.19 0.22 3.64
CA GLU A 84 -0.05 0.36 5.09
C GLU A 84 0.27 1.76 5.65
N GLN A 85 -0.60 2.71 5.34
CA GLN A 85 -1.14 3.60 6.37
C GLN A 85 -2.64 3.34 6.31
N ALA A 86 -3.34 2.91 7.36
CA ALA A 86 -3.73 3.81 8.44
C ALA A 86 -4.01 5.24 7.94
N THR A 87 -4.64 5.36 6.77
CA THR A 87 -5.46 6.50 6.45
C THR A 87 -6.58 6.49 7.47
N GLN A 88 -6.41 7.33 8.48
CA GLN A 88 -7.49 8.25 8.81
C GLN A 88 -7.79 9.12 7.55
N GLU A 89 -8.20 8.50 6.44
CA GLU A 89 -9.36 9.02 5.75
C GLU A 89 -10.40 8.99 6.85
N GLU A 90 -10.95 10.15 7.18
CA GLU A 90 -12.02 10.23 8.17
C GLU A 90 -13.03 9.17 7.76
N ILE A 91 -12.99 7.99 8.42
CA ILE A 91 -13.86 6.86 8.11
C ILE A 91 -15.22 7.51 8.08
N PRO A 92 -15.84 7.64 6.90
CA PRO A 92 -17.00 8.49 6.82
C PRO A 92 -17.99 7.97 7.85
N GLU A 93 -18.64 8.83 8.63
CA GLU A 93 -19.49 8.35 9.73
C GLU A 93 -20.58 7.38 9.25
N TRP A 94 -20.86 7.36 7.94
CA TRP A 94 -21.71 6.40 7.29
C TRP A 94 -21.12 4.97 7.16
N ILE A 95 -19.80 4.79 7.10
CA ILE A 95 -19.12 3.48 7.14
C ILE A 95 -19.23 2.83 8.52
N THR A 96 -19.42 3.62 9.59
CA THR A 96 -19.68 3.07 10.93
C THR A 96 -21.06 2.39 11.02
N GLN A 97 -21.93 2.63 10.04
CA GLN A 97 -23.23 1.97 9.95
C GLN A 97 -23.07 0.57 9.36
N ALA A 98 -23.83 -0.39 9.88
CA ALA A 98 -23.83 -1.74 9.34
C ALA A 98 -24.31 -1.71 7.87
N PRO A 99 -23.57 -2.34 6.93
CA PRO A 99 -24.01 -2.40 5.54
C PRO A 99 -25.37 -3.11 5.48
N LYS A 100 -26.30 -2.54 4.71
CA LYS A 100 -27.65 -3.11 4.55
C LYS A 100 -27.60 -4.45 3.83
N GLU A 101 -26.68 -4.58 2.88
CA GLU A 101 -26.44 -5.79 2.12
C GLU A 101 -24.94 -5.89 1.83
N SER A 102 -24.44 -7.13 1.77
CA SER A 102 -23.09 -7.41 1.29
C SER A 102 -23.17 -8.38 0.12
N ILE A 103 -22.29 -8.19 -0.85
CA ILE A 103 -22.15 -9.09 -2.00
C ILE A 103 -20.69 -9.52 -2.16
N ASN A 104 -20.48 -10.72 -2.66
CA ASN A 104 -19.17 -11.21 -3.03
C ASN A 104 -19.01 -11.10 -4.55
N ALA A 105 -18.09 -10.24 -5.00
CA ALA A 105 -17.83 -10.03 -6.41
C ALA A 105 -17.21 -11.26 -7.07
N ASN A 106 -16.42 -12.05 -6.33
CA ASN A 106 -15.80 -13.26 -6.83
C ASN A 106 -16.87 -14.33 -7.11
N GLU A 107 -17.83 -14.51 -6.19
CA GLU A 107 -18.96 -15.41 -6.41
C GLU A 107 -19.83 -14.99 -7.60
N LEU A 108 -19.99 -13.69 -7.84
CA LEU A 108 -20.73 -13.20 -9.01
C LEU A 108 -19.98 -13.51 -10.30
N LEU A 109 -18.67 -13.28 -10.33
CA LEU A 109 -17.82 -13.60 -11.49
C LEU A 109 -17.78 -15.11 -11.76
N ASP A 110 -17.74 -15.95 -10.71
CA ASP A 110 -17.80 -17.41 -10.82
C ASP A 110 -19.12 -17.90 -11.43
N ASN A 111 -20.21 -17.15 -11.24
CA ASN A 111 -21.53 -17.42 -11.83
C ASN A 111 -21.75 -16.73 -13.19
N GLU A 112 -20.70 -16.20 -13.83
CA GLU A 112 -20.76 -15.41 -15.07
C GLU A 112 -21.62 -14.13 -14.96
N ASP A 113 -21.90 -13.66 -13.74
CA ASP A 113 -22.63 -12.44 -13.44
C ASP A 113 -21.69 -11.23 -13.33
N ASN A 114 -22.20 -10.04 -13.68
CA ASN A 114 -21.44 -8.79 -13.56
C ASN A 114 -21.65 -8.15 -12.17
N PRO A 115 -20.59 -8.05 -11.32
CA PRO A 115 -20.70 -7.48 -9.98
C PRO A 115 -21.07 -6.00 -9.96
N LEU A 116 -20.63 -5.19 -10.93
CA LEU A 116 -21.05 -3.78 -11.04
C LEU A 116 -22.55 -3.67 -11.32
N ALA A 117 -23.05 -4.41 -12.31
CA ALA A 117 -24.46 -4.37 -12.68
C ALA A 117 -25.35 -4.79 -11.51
N LYS A 118 -24.93 -5.82 -10.75
CA LYS A 118 -25.64 -6.28 -9.55
C LYS A 118 -25.62 -5.22 -8.45
N SER A 119 -24.46 -4.61 -8.20
CA SER A 119 -24.30 -3.52 -7.23
C SER A 119 -25.19 -2.34 -7.54
N PHE A 120 -25.23 -1.86 -8.78
CA PHE A 120 -26.11 -0.77 -9.20
C PHE A 120 -27.59 -1.11 -9.05
N ASN A 121 -27.98 -2.35 -9.35
CA ASN A 121 -29.36 -2.79 -9.15
C ASN A 121 -29.78 -2.82 -7.67
N ILE A 122 -28.84 -3.16 -6.78
CA ILE A 122 -29.05 -3.13 -5.32
C ILE A 122 -29.12 -1.67 -4.85
N LEU A 123 -28.13 -0.84 -5.21
CA LEU A 123 -28.09 0.59 -4.89
C LEU A 123 -29.33 1.33 -5.41
N ARG A 124 -29.90 0.97 -6.56
CA ARG A 124 -31.17 1.55 -7.04
C ARG A 124 -32.35 1.30 -6.11
N LYS A 125 -32.36 0.18 -5.37
CA LYS A 125 -33.42 -0.18 -4.40
C LYS A 125 -33.17 0.39 -3.00
N PHE A 126 -31.97 0.89 -2.74
CA PHE A 126 -31.61 1.47 -1.45
C PHE A 126 -32.25 2.84 -1.24
N ASP A 127 -32.39 3.26 0.00
CA ASP A 127 -32.74 4.63 0.38
C ASP A 127 -31.47 5.48 0.52
N ALA A 128 -31.61 6.81 0.48
CA ALA A 128 -30.47 7.73 0.59
C ALA A 128 -29.75 7.52 1.94
N GLY A 129 -28.43 7.30 1.88
CA GLY A 129 -27.61 7.01 3.06
C GLY A 129 -27.43 5.53 3.40
N GLU A 130 -28.03 4.60 2.67
CA GLU A 130 -27.77 3.16 2.84
C GLU A 130 -26.50 2.72 2.13
N VAL A 131 -25.82 1.74 2.75
CA VAL A 131 -24.47 1.31 2.37
C VAL A 131 -24.48 -0.15 1.89
N LEU A 132 -23.89 -0.38 0.72
CA LEU A 132 -23.62 -1.70 0.15
C LEU A 132 -22.14 -2.05 0.38
N ALA A 133 -21.87 -3.25 0.88
CA ALA A 133 -20.51 -3.79 0.97
C ALA A 133 -20.24 -4.79 -0.17
N ILE A 134 -19.06 -4.70 -0.79
CA ILE A 134 -18.64 -5.54 -1.91
C ILE A 134 -17.30 -6.15 -1.56
N GLU A 135 -17.26 -7.47 -1.40
CA GLU A 135 -16.03 -8.21 -1.11
C GLU A 135 -15.42 -8.73 -2.43
N SER A 136 -14.15 -8.48 -2.67
CA SER A 136 -13.42 -8.96 -3.85
C SER A 136 -12.01 -9.42 -3.48
N ASP A 137 -11.47 -10.40 -4.21
CA ASP A 137 -10.06 -10.81 -4.10
C ASP A 137 -9.17 -10.15 -5.17
N PHE A 138 -9.75 -9.30 -5.99
CA PHE A 138 -9.09 -8.49 -7.00
C PHE A 138 -9.18 -7.02 -6.63
N ARG A 139 -8.24 -6.24 -7.18
CA ARG A 139 -8.15 -4.81 -6.89
C ARG A 139 -9.39 -4.07 -7.39
N PRO A 140 -10.04 -3.27 -6.53
CA PRO A 140 -11.30 -2.63 -6.85
C PRO A 140 -11.14 -1.29 -7.59
N GLU A 141 -9.94 -0.85 -7.99
CA GLU A 141 -9.76 0.48 -8.62
C GLU A 141 -10.71 0.73 -9.80
N PRO A 142 -10.92 -0.22 -10.74
CA PRO A 142 -11.87 -0.04 -11.84
C PRO A 142 -13.34 0.06 -11.37
N LEU A 143 -13.67 -0.57 -10.23
CA LEU A 143 -15.02 -0.52 -9.66
C LEU A 143 -15.29 0.83 -9.00
N ILE A 144 -14.32 1.32 -8.23
CA ILE A 144 -14.39 2.60 -7.50
C ILE A 144 -14.60 3.74 -8.49
N GLU A 145 -13.77 3.82 -9.54
CA GLU A 145 -13.90 4.85 -10.56
C GLU A 145 -15.29 4.89 -11.21
N GLU A 146 -15.92 3.73 -11.40
CA GLU A 146 -17.24 3.64 -12.02
C GLU A 146 -18.36 4.11 -11.08
N PHE A 147 -18.28 3.78 -9.79
CA PHE A 147 -19.24 4.27 -8.80
C PHE A 147 -19.11 5.79 -8.56
N GLU A 148 -17.88 6.32 -8.52
CA GLU A 148 -17.63 7.76 -8.42
C GLU A 148 -18.16 8.53 -9.64
N LYS A 149 -17.98 7.98 -10.86
CA LYS A 149 -18.56 8.56 -12.09
C LYS A 149 -20.08 8.66 -12.05
N GLN A 150 -20.74 7.75 -11.34
CA GLN A 150 -22.19 7.76 -11.15
C GLN A 150 -22.64 8.68 -10.00
N GLY A 151 -21.70 9.30 -9.29
CA GLY A 151 -21.94 10.25 -8.21
C GLY A 151 -22.18 9.60 -6.84
N HIS A 152 -21.79 8.34 -6.65
CA HIS A 152 -21.87 7.66 -5.37
C HIS A 152 -20.64 7.93 -4.50
N GLU A 153 -20.82 7.96 -3.18
CA GLU A 153 -19.71 7.98 -2.23
C GLU A 153 -19.18 6.54 -2.07
N VAL A 154 -17.89 6.33 -2.27
CA VAL A 154 -17.24 5.02 -2.26
C VAL A 154 -16.07 5.05 -1.29
N TYR A 155 -15.89 3.97 -0.55
CA TYR A 155 -14.74 3.78 0.32
C TYR A 155 -14.27 2.33 0.20
N SER A 156 -12.99 2.09 -0.08
CA SER A 156 -12.45 0.74 -0.20
C SER A 156 -11.33 0.52 0.81
N GLN A 157 -11.34 -0.66 1.44
CA GLN A 157 -10.31 -1.05 2.39
C GLN A 157 -9.81 -2.46 2.08
N GLU A 158 -8.50 -2.65 2.17
CA GLU A 158 -7.90 -3.98 2.16
C GLU A 158 -7.98 -4.59 3.57
N ILE A 159 -8.65 -5.74 3.70
CA ILE A 159 -8.84 -6.42 4.99
C ILE A 159 -7.78 -7.51 5.23
N GLU A 160 -7.33 -8.16 4.17
CA GLU A 160 -6.27 -9.17 4.17
C GLU A 160 -5.54 -9.10 2.82
N LYS A 161 -4.37 -9.72 2.74
CA LYS A 161 -3.60 -9.80 1.50
C LYS A 161 -4.46 -10.35 0.36
N ASP A 162 -4.61 -9.57 -0.70
CA ASP A 162 -5.46 -9.88 -1.86
C ASP A 162 -6.96 -10.04 -1.50
N LYS A 163 -7.45 -9.36 -0.45
CA LYS A 163 -8.88 -9.24 -0.13
C LYS A 163 -9.27 -7.80 0.18
N PHE A 164 -10.19 -7.30 -0.61
CA PHE A 164 -10.68 -5.93 -0.55
C PHE A 164 -12.17 -5.91 -0.22
N VAL A 165 -12.57 -4.93 0.58
CA VAL A 165 -13.99 -4.63 0.87
C VAL A 165 -14.25 -3.20 0.42
N THR A 166 -15.14 -3.06 -0.55
CA THR A 166 -15.56 -1.78 -1.10
C THR A 166 -16.97 -1.46 -0.63
N TYR A 167 -17.12 -0.35 0.08
CA TYR A 167 -18.37 0.20 0.55
C TYR A 167 -18.86 1.28 -0.39
N VAL A 168 -20.13 1.23 -0.77
CA VAL A 168 -20.77 2.21 -1.64
C VAL A 168 -22.03 2.72 -0.98
N LYS A 169 -22.13 4.04 -0.82
CA LYS A 169 -23.31 4.71 -0.28
C LYS A 169 -24.18 5.28 -1.39
N LYS A 170 -25.49 5.13 -1.23
CA LYS A 170 -26.48 5.74 -2.11
C LYS A 170 -26.70 7.23 -1.82
#